data_AF-A0A348UX31-F1
#
_entry.id   AF-A0A348UX31-F1
#
_cell.length_a   1.000
_cell.length_b   1.000
_cell.length_c   1.000
_cell.angle_alpha   90.00
_cell.angle_beta   90.00
_cell.angle_gamma   90.00
#
_symmetry.space_group_name_H-M   'P 1'
#
loop_
_entity.id
_entity.type
_entity.pdbx_description
1 polymer ?
#
loop_
_entity_poly.entity_id
_entity_poly.type
_entity_poly.pdbx_seq_one_letter_code
_entity_poly.pdbx_strand_id
1 'polypeptide(L)'
;MERILVIMASGALGSLFFFWFSHSVKKKASVRQFIESHLWLMHPNAICYWRTGLAFLGFFFYFFSPYQSLSIFIFTFAAILDGVDGVVARGCNLVSRLGEWLDPMCDKLTYLPPLVGFAYTPNSFTGLSILSPKLIWILVAIELVGQFFARRMLVWLKVSGAANNFGKIKAIICFALVILCALMDANPGMLNIGDGVLWACILLSAASMIFKFVPNRLYADILSMLNFMCGVTSLILTYHHFYAWAICVIIMGQLFDLFDGRMALKHGGTKYGPWLDDIADFVSFGLAPAYMVIMRGGTFALFFAVIYVVGVAFRLVRFVTKDKGRTDLPAGIFNGFPSPAGALIVLGTSLVSGPILLCFFTAVSTVLMVSNIRFAHLGRVILKQIPKPIFFLISATIIVALAYILKTKNAQIFGYLILASVVFYLAAGRIWAQKGNAPDTSG
;
A
#
# COMPACT_ATOMS: atom_id res chain seq x y z
N MET A 1 -10.50 1.75 30.99
CA MET A 1 -9.17 1.10 31.16
C MET A 1 -9.22 -0.41 31.00
N GLU A 2 -10.22 -1.13 31.55
CA GLU A 2 -10.31 -2.60 31.47
C GLU A 2 -10.33 -3.16 30.04
N ARG A 3 -11.12 -2.59 29.11
CA ARG A 3 -11.22 -3.10 27.73
C ARG A 3 -9.93 -2.95 26.93
N ILE A 4 -9.15 -1.88 27.16
CA ILE A 4 -7.85 -1.69 26.51
C ILE A 4 -6.87 -2.77 26.97
N LEU A 5 -6.84 -3.04 28.28
CA LEU A 5 -6.04 -4.12 28.85
C LEU A 5 -6.46 -5.48 28.28
N VAL A 6 -7.76 -5.73 28.12
CA VAL A 6 -8.27 -6.96 27.48
C VAL A 6 -7.86 -7.06 26.01
N ILE A 7 -7.87 -5.96 25.25
CA ILE A 7 -7.38 -5.95 23.86
C ILE A 7 -5.88 -6.26 23.82
N MET A 8 -5.07 -5.61 24.65
CA MET A 8 -3.63 -5.86 24.69
C MET A 8 -3.30 -7.28 25.15
N ALA A 9 -3.99 -7.77 26.19
CA ALA A 9 -3.80 -9.12 26.71
C ALA A 9 -4.26 -10.18 25.70
N SER A 10 -5.42 -10.01 25.06
CA SER A 10 -5.92 -10.93 24.03
C SER A 10 -5.00 -10.95 22.81
N GLY A 11 -4.52 -9.80 22.35
CA GLY A 11 -3.56 -9.70 21.26
C GLY A 11 -2.22 -10.36 21.60
N ALA A 12 -1.70 -10.17 22.82
CA ALA A 12 -0.45 -10.77 23.28
C ALA A 12 -0.57 -12.29 23.44
N LEU A 13 -1.57 -12.77 24.18
CA LEU A 13 -1.84 -14.20 24.39
C LEU A 13 -2.08 -14.91 23.06
N GLY A 14 -2.88 -14.29 22.21
CA GLY A 14 -3.21 -14.81 20.90
C GLY A 14 -2.01 -14.89 19.96
N SER A 15 -1.17 -13.85 19.92
CA SER A 15 0.07 -13.86 19.15
C SER A 15 1.07 -14.91 19.68
N LEU A 16 1.24 -15.00 21.00
CA LEU A 16 2.07 -16.02 21.64
C LEU A 16 1.60 -17.42 21.29
N PHE A 17 0.28 -17.68 21.36
CA PHE A 17 -0.33 -18.93 20.95
C PHE A 17 -0.03 -19.25 19.48
N PHE A 18 -0.24 -18.29 18.57
CA PHE A 18 0.02 -18.47 17.15
C PHE A 18 1.48 -18.82 16.86
N PHE A 19 2.44 -18.08 17.43
CA PHE A 19 3.86 -18.34 17.23
C PHE A 19 4.28 -19.68 17.82
N TRP A 20 3.84 -19.99 19.04
CA TRP A 20 4.12 -21.27 19.70
C TRP A 20 3.54 -22.44 18.90
N PHE A 21 2.28 -22.35 18.45
CA PHE A 21 1.61 -23.40 17.70
C PHE A 21 2.25 -23.58 16.32
N SER A 22 2.49 -22.50 15.58
CA SER A 22 3.17 -22.52 14.28
C SER A 22 4.57 -23.11 14.35
N HIS A 23 5.33 -22.78 15.39
CA HIS A 23 6.64 -23.39 15.64
C HIS A 23 6.53 -24.87 15.97
N SER A 24 5.56 -25.25 16.80
CA SER A 24 5.35 -26.61 17.26
C SER A 24 4.91 -27.54 16.14
N VAL A 25 3.96 -27.14 15.29
CA VAL A 25 3.56 -27.89 14.09
C VAL A 25 4.76 -28.09 13.15
N LYS A 26 5.63 -27.08 13.00
CA LYS A 26 6.81 -27.21 12.13
C LYS A 26 7.89 -28.13 12.69
N LYS A 27 8.17 -28.12 13.99
CA LYS A 27 9.33 -28.82 14.57
C LYS A 27 9.02 -30.13 15.28
N LYS A 28 7.81 -30.33 15.79
CA LYS A 28 7.47 -31.49 16.64
C LYS A 28 6.57 -32.47 15.90
N ALA A 29 7.08 -33.68 15.65
CA ALA A 29 6.31 -34.76 15.04
C ALA A 29 5.11 -35.18 15.91
N SER A 30 5.26 -35.16 17.24
CA SER A 30 4.18 -35.47 18.18
C SER A 30 2.95 -34.56 18.04
N VAL A 31 3.16 -33.28 17.72
CA VAL A 31 2.07 -32.33 17.51
C VAL A 31 1.33 -32.62 16.19
N ARG A 32 2.06 -33.03 15.15
CA ARG A 32 1.42 -33.46 13.89
C ARG A 32 0.61 -34.74 14.08
N GLN A 33 1.15 -35.72 14.80
CA GLN A 33 0.43 -36.95 15.15
C GLN A 33 -0.82 -36.67 16.00
N PHE A 34 -0.74 -35.71 16.92
CA PHE A 34 -1.92 -35.27 17.69
C PHE A 34 -2.98 -34.67 16.77
N ILE A 35 -2.60 -33.81 15.82
CA ILE A 35 -3.52 -33.23 14.83
C ILE A 35 -4.17 -34.33 13.97
N GLU A 36 -3.37 -35.27 13.47
CA GLU A 36 -3.83 -36.39 12.63
C GLU A 36 -4.76 -37.35 13.37
N SER A 37 -4.60 -37.50 14.69
CA SER A 37 -5.51 -38.30 15.53
C SER A 37 -6.78 -37.56 15.93
N HIS A 38 -6.79 -36.21 15.89
CA HIS A 38 -7.90 -35.37 16.33
C HIS A 38 -8.43 -34.47 15.21
N LEU A 39 -8.62 -35.04 14.01
CA LEU A 39 -9.08 -34.30 12.84
C LEU A 39 -10.45 -33.63 13.04
N TRP A 40 -11.36 -34.21 13.84
CA TRP A 40 -12.67 -33.58 14.09
C TRP A 40 -12.56 -32.16 14.68
N LEU A 41 -11.48 -31.88 15.44
CA LEU A 41 -11.22 -30.60 16.07
C LEU A 41 -10.17 -29.77 15.30
N MET A 42 -9.09 -30.43 14.90
CA MET A 42 -7.87 -29.77 14.40
C MET A 42 -7.74 -29.81 12.88
N HIS A 43 -8.66 -30.46 12.16
CA HIS A 43 -8.67 -30.38 10.71
C HIS A 43 -8.91 -28.92 10.29
N PRO A 44 -8.23 -28.39 9.25
CA PRO A 44 -8.37 -27.00 8.83
C PRO A 44 -9.82 -26.55 8.67
N ASN A 45 -10.65 -27.34 7.97
CA ASN A 45 -12.08 -27.05 7.81
C ASN A 45 -12.85 -26.98 9.15
N ALA A 46 -12.50 -27.83 10.13
CA ALA A 46 -13.12 -27.81 11.45
C ALA A 46 -12.74 -26.55 12.21
N ILE A 47 -11.46 -26.14 12.15
CA ILE A 47 -10.98 -24.87 12.71
C ILE A 47 -11.75 -23.69 12.09
N CYS A 48 -12.01 -23.69 10.77
CA CYS A 48 -12.82 -22.66 10.13
C CYS A 48 -14.24 -22.60 10.71
N TYR A 49 -14.91 -23.76 10.89
CA TYR A 49 -16.25 -23.80 11.50
C TYR A 49 -16.25 -23.33 12.95
N TRP A 50 -15.30 -23.79 13.77
CA TRP A 50 -15.17 -23.37 15.16
C TRP A 50 -14.91 -21.87 15.28
N ARG A 51 -14.05 -21.32 14.43
CA ARG A 51 -13.78 -19.88 14.32
C ARG A 51 -15.05 -19.08 14.03
N THR A 52 -15.82 -19.50 13.03
CA THR A 52 -17.10 -18.84 12.70
C THR A 52 -18.10 -18.94 13.85
N GLY A 53 -18.24 -20.12 14.48
CA GLY A 53 -19.09 -20.31 15.66
C GLY A 53 -18.70 -19.42 16.83
N LEU A 54 -17.40 -19.31 17.12
CA LEU A 54 -16.85 -18.40 18.12
C LEU A 54 -17.21 -16.95 17.80
N ALA A 55 -17.06 -16.50 16.55
CA ALA A 55 -17.44 -15.14 16.17
C ALA A 55 -18.93 -14.86 16.33
N PHE A 56 -19.82 -15.82 16.05
CA PHE A 56 -21.25 -15.67 16.35
C PHE A 56 -21.54 -15.57 17.85
N LEU A 57 -20.84 -16.36 18.67
CA LEU A 57 -20.92 -16.23 20.14
C LEU A 57 -20.40 -14.87 20.62
N GLY A 58 -19.29 -14.40 20.05
CA GLY A 58 -18.74 -13.06 20.31
C GLY A 58 -19.73 -11.96 19.93
N PHE A 59 -20.37 -12.08 18.76
CA PHE A 59 -21.43 -11.16 18.32
C PHE A 59 -22.59 -11.11 19.33
N PHE A 60 -23.08 -12.27 19.76
CA PHE A 60 -24.14 -12.34 20.77
C PHE A 60 -23.72 -11.69 22.08
N PHE A 61 -22.53 -12.01 22.60
CA PHE A 61 -22.04 -11.43 23.85
C PHE A 61 -21.77 -9.93 23.78
N TYR A 62 -21.47 -9.39 22.59
CA TYR A 62 -21.24 -7.97 22.43
C TYR A 62 -22.54 -7.16 22.44
N PHE A 63 -23.49 -7.56 21.60
CA PHE A 63 -24.67 -6.75 21.28
C PHE A 63 -25.90 -7.10 22.12
N PHE A 64 -25.95 -8.30 22.70
CA PHE A 64 -27.14 -8.81 23.41
C PHE A 64 -26.86 -9.21 24.87
N SER A 65 -25.64 -8.96 25.38
CA SER A 65 -25.21 -9.39 26.71
C SER A 65 -24.30 -8.33 27.36
N PRO A 66 -24.17 -8.29 28.70
CA PRO A 66 -23.22 -7.40 29.37
C PRO A 66 -21.74 -7.78 29.18
N TYR A 67 -21.43 -8.97 28.65
CA TYR A 67 -20.07 -9.52 28.57
C TYR A 67 -19.24 -9.03 27.37
N GLN A 68 -19.22 -7.70 27.12
CA GLN A 68 -18.52 -7.11 25.98
C GLN A 68 -16.99 -7.37 25.98
N SER A 69 -16.35 -7.39 27.16
CA SER A 69 -14.91 -7.71 27.28
C SER A 69 -14.58 -9.14 26.82
N LEU A 70 -15.45 -10.10 27.13
CA LEU A 70 -15.27 -11.49 26.68
C LEU A 70 -15.42 -11.58 25.15
N SER A 71 -16.38 -10.84 24.59
CA SER A 71 -16.56 -10.77 23.13
C SER A 71 -15.31 -10.26 22.40
N ILE A 72 -14.66 -9.20 22.92
CA ILE A 72 -13.41 -8.69 22.34
C ILE A 72 -12.32 -9.77 22.33
N PHE A 73 -12.18 -10.52 23.44
CA PHE A 73 -11.24 -11.64 23.49
C PHE A 73 -11.58 -12.70 22.43
N ILE A 74 -12.87 -13.05 22.30
CA ILE A 74 -13.36 -14.03 21.32
C ILE A 74 -13.08 -13.57 19.88
N PHE A 75 -13.37 -12.31 19.52
CA PHE A 75 -13.08 -11.78 18.19
C PHE A 75 -11.60 -11.78 17.87
N THR A 76 -10.75 -11.34 18.81
CA THR A 76 -9.29 -11.37 18.64
C THR A 76 -8.79 -12.80 18.45
N PHE A 77 -9.26 -13.74 19.27
CA PHE A 77 -8.86 -15.14 19.18
C PHE A 77 -9.35 -15.78 17.87
N ALA A 78 -10.59 -15.51 17.45
CA ALA A 78 -11.12 -15.97 16.16
C ALA A 78 -10.32 -15.44 14.97
N ALA A 79 -9.89 -14.18 15.00
CA ALA A 79 -9.02 -13.60 13.98
C ALA A 79 -7.64 -14.27 13.93
N ILE A 80 -7.14 -14.81 15.03
CA ILE A 80 -5.87 -15.56 15.06
C ILE A 80 -6.04 -16.99 14.54
N LEU A 81 -7.18 -17.63 14.82
CA LEU A 81 -7.47 -18.98 14.32
C LEU A 81 -7.47 -19.07 12.78
N ASP A 82 -7.77 -17.96 12.09
CA ASP A 82 -7.60 -17.78 10.64
C ASP A 82 -6.15 -18.02 10.16
N GLY A 83 -5.16 -17.69 10.98
CA GLY A 83 -3.78 -18.02 10.67
C GLY A 83 -3.48 -19.51 10.91
N VAL A 84 -4.15 -20.09 11.91
CA VAL A 84 -3.86 -21.43 12.45
C VAL A 84 -4.32 -22.52 11.48
N ASP A 85 -5.50 -22.40 10.88
CA ASP A 85 -5.98 -23.37 9.89
C ASP A 85 -5.02 -23.52 8.70
N GLY A 86 -4.44 -22.43 8.21
CA GLY A 86 -3.46 -22.41 7.13
C GLY A 86 -2.11 -22.98 7.55
N VAL A 87 -1.72 -22.83 8.82
CA VAL A 87 -0.52 -23.50 9.39
C VAL A 87 -0.73 -25.00 9.43
N VAL A 88 -1.90 -25.47 9.87
CA VAL A 88 -2.22 -26.91 9.92
C VAL A 88 -2.32 -27.48 8.52
N ALA A 89 -3.04 -26.82 7.60
CA ALA A 89 -3.22 -27.28 6.23
C ALA A 89 -1.88 -27.51 5.52
N ARG A 90 -0.95 -26.55 5.63
CA ARG A 90 0.40 -26.65 5.02
C ARG A 90 1.35 -27.54 5.81
N GLY A 91 1.26 -27.54 7.14
CA GLY A 91 2.19 -28.26 8.03
C GLY A 91 1.93 -29.77 8.11
N CYS A 92 0.68 -30.18 7.94
CA CYS A 92 0.23 -31.58 7.97
C CYS A 92 -0.24 -32.10 6.60
N ASN A 93 -0.07 -31.32 5.53
CA ASN A 93 -0.51 -31.66 4.17
C ASN A 93 -2.02 -32.01 4.06
N LEU A 94 -2.85 -31.30 4.84
CA LEU A 94 -4.31 -31.48 4.92
C LEU A 94 -5.07 -30.46 4.05
N VAL A 95 -4.46 -30.01 2.95
CA VAL A 95 -5.12 -29.07 2.02
C VAL A 95 -6.26 -29.78 1.30
N SER A 96 -7.48 -29.25 1.41
CA SER A 96 -8.67 -29.84 0.78
C SER A 96 -9.37 -28.85 -0.15
N ARG A 97 -9.95 -29.35 -1.25
CA ARG A 97 -10.74 -28.51 -2.20
C ARG A 97 -11.92 -27.83 -1.53
N LEU A 98 -12.56 -28.52 -0.58
CA LEU A 98 -13.64 -27.94 0.22
C LEU A 98 -13.10 -26.81 1.10
N GLY A 99 -11.95 -27.01 1.75
CA GLY A 99 -11.30 -25.99 2.57
C GLY A 99 -10.93 -24.73 1.77
N GLU A 100 -10.39 -24.89 0.55
CA GLU A 100 -10.09 -23.75 -0.32
C GLU A 100 -11.32 -22.91 -0.70
N TRP A 101 -12.53 -23.45 -0.57
CA TRP A 101 -13.79 -22.73 -0.78
C TRP A 101 -14.44 -22.24 0.50
N LEU A 102 -14.40 -23.06 1.54
CA LEU A 102 -14.97 -22.79 2.84
C LEU A 102 -14.22 -21.68 3.57
N ASP A 103 -12.89 -21.70 3.55
CA ASP A 103 -12.05 -20.80 4.34
C ASP A 103 -12.33 -19.30 4.03
N PRO A 104 -12.31 -18.84 2.76
CA PRO A 104 -12.72 -17.48 2.43
C PRO A 104 -14.19 -17.14 2.75
N MET A 105 -15.07 -18.12 2.95
CA MET A 105 -16.44 -17.88 3.41
C MET A 105 -16.48 -17.67 4.92
N CYS A 106 -15.81 -18.55 5.66
CA CYS A 106 -15.66 -18.47 7.10
C CYS A 106 -15.02 -17.14 7.52
N ASP A 107 -14.03 -16.62 6.78
CA ASP A 107 -13.45 -15.30 7.03
C ASP A 107 -14.54 -14.22 7.07
N LYS A 108 -15.33 -14.14 6.02
CA LYS A 108 -16.39 -13.13 5.84
C LYS A 108 -17.46 -13.26 6.92
N LEU A 109 -17.86 -14.49 7.25
CA LEU A 109 -18.82 -14.74 8.32
C LEU A 109 -18.25 -14.41 9.71
N THR A 110 -16.93 -14.37 9.87
CA THR A 110 -16.29 -14.06 11.16
C THR A 110 -16.23 -12.55 11.41
N TYR A 111 -16.01 -11.71 10.39
CA TYR A 111 -15.96 -10.25 10.57
C TYR A 111 -17.21 -9.48 10.12
N LEU A 112 -17.97 -9.90 9.10
CA LEU A 112 -19.10 -9.12 8.61
C LEU A 112 -20.24 -8.97 9.62
N PRO A 113 -20.70 -10.03 10.34
CA PRO A 113 -21.79 -9.88 11.31
C PRO A 113 -21.46 -8.89 12.44
N PRO A 114 -20.26 -8.94 13.08
CA PRO A 114 -19.85 -7.90 14.02
C PRO A 114 -19.84 -6.49 13.43
N LEU A 115 -19.33 -6.30 12.21
CA LEU A 115 -19.32 -5.00 11.54
C LEU A 115 -20.74 -4.47 11.26
N VAL A 116 -21.66 -5.35 10.85
CA VAL A 116 -23.09 -5.01 10.72
C VAL A 116 -23.66 -4.61 12.07
N GLY A 117 -23.34 -5.36 13.13
CA GLY A 117 -23.74 -5.01 14.50
C GLY A 117 -23.31 -3.60 14.91
N PHE A 118 -22.06 -3.22 14.62
CA PHE A 118 -21.52 -1.88 14.91
C PHE A 118 -22.10 -0.75 14.05
N ALA A 119 -22.72 -1.07 12.91
CA ALA A 119 -23.41 -0.08 12.09
C ALA A 119 -24.83 0.21 12.59
N TYR A 120 -25.52 -0.80 13.13
CA TYR A 120 -26.91 -0.70 13.58
C TYR A 120 -27.07 -0.47 15.08
N THR A 121 -26.05 -0.79 15.88
CA THR A 121 -26.05 -0.53 17.32
C THR A 121 -25.42 0.84 17.56
N PRO A 122 -26.17 1.80 18.13
CA PRO A 122 -25.59 3.08 18.52
C PRO A 122 -24.48 2.89 19.53
N ASN A 123 -23.43 3.71 19.43
CA ASN A 123 -22.38 3.75 20.43
C ASN A 123 -22.95 4.02 21.83
N SER A 124 -22.44 3.29 22.82
CA SER A 124 -22.96 3.32 24.19
C SER A 124 -22.87 4.71 24.86
N PHE A 125 -21.99 5.59 24.37
CA PHE A 125 -21.74 6.93 24.93
C PHE A 125 -22.27 8.05 24.04
N THR A 126 -22.06 7.98 22.73
CA THR A 126 -22.40 9.09 21.81
C THR A 126 -23.79 8.95 21.18
N GLY A 127 -24.42 7.77 21.25
CA GLY A 127 -25.71 7.50 20.62
C GLY A 127 -25.68 7.51 19.09
N LEU A 128 -24.49 7.62 18.48
CA LEU A 128 -24.28 7.59 17.03
C LEU A 128 -23.72 6.23 16.61
N SER A 129 -24.09 5.76 15.43
CA SER A 129 -23.48 4.55 14.84
C SER A 129 -21.98 4.76 14.61
N ILE A 130 -21.17 3.76 14.94
CA ILE A 130 -19.72 3.80 14.74
C ILE A 130 -19.39 3.71 13.25
N LEU A 131 -20.13 2.87 12.53
CA LEU A 131 -19.98 2.65 11.10
C LEU A 131 -21.24 3.06 10.35
N SER A 132 -21.07 3.58 9.13
CA SER A 132 -22.18 3.89 8.23
C SER A 132 -22.84 2.62 7.69
N PRO A 133 -24.16 2.42 7.89
CA PRO A 133 -24.88 1.27 7.33
C PRO A 133 -24.76 1.18 5.80
N LYS A 134 -24.72 2.33 5.11
CA LYS A 134 -24.57 2.39 3.64
C LYS A 134 -23.24 1.76 3.21
N LEU A 135 -22.14 2.09 3.90
CA LEU A 135 -20.82 1.58 3.57
C LEU A 135 -20.69 0.08 3.86
N ILE A 136 -21.29 -0.40 4.95
CA ILE A 136 -21.30 -1.83 5.29
C ILE A 136 -22.02 -2.65 4.22
N TRP A 137 -23.18 -2.21 3.74
CA TRP A 137 -23.89 -2.94 2.69
C TRP A 137 -23.14 -2.93 1.35
N ILE A 138 -22.41 -1.86 1.03
CA ILE A 138 -21.51 -1.84 -0.12
C ILE A 138 -20.42 -2.92 0.03
N LEU A 139 -19.78 -3.00 1.21
CA LEU A 139 -18.77 -4.02 1.49
C LEU A 139 -19.36 -5.43 1.34
N VAL A 140 -20.49 -5.71 2.02
CA VAL A 140 -21.18 -7.01 1.98
C VAL A 140 -21.51 -7.39 0.53
N ALA A 141 -22.08 -6.47 -0.25
CA ALA A 141 -22.42 -6.73 -1.65
C ALA A 141 -21.20 -7.11 -2.49
N ILE A 142 -20.11 -6.32 -2.42
CA ILE A 142 -18.88 -6.60 -3.18
C ILE A 142 -18.28 -7.95 -2.76
N GLU A 143 -18.33 -8.29 -1.48
CA GLU A 143 -17.78 -9.54 -0.99
C GLU A 143 -18.59 -10.77 -1.39
N LEU A 144 -19.92 -10.69 -1.34
CA LEU A 144 -20.81 -11.75 -1.78
C LEU A 144 -20.68 -11.97 -3.30
N VAL A 145 -20.70 -10.88 -4.08
CA VAL A 145 -20.46 -10.94 -5.53
C VAL A 145 -19.05 -11.53 -5.81
N GLY A 146 -18.03 -11.06 -5.10
CA GLY A 146 -16.66 -11.56 -5.26
C GLY A 146 -16.48 -13.04 -4.87
N GLN A 147 -17.32 -13.56 -3.97
CA GLN A 147 -17.27 -14.95 -3.53
C GLN A 147 -18.09 -15.89 -4.41
N PHE A 148 -19.35 -15.56 -4.68
CA PHE A 148 -20.28 -16.43 -5.38
C PHE A 148 -20.20 -16.23 -6.90
N PHE A 149 -20.22 -14.99 -7.35
CA PHE A 149 -20.25 -14.69 -8.79
C PHE A 149 -18.85 -14.78 -9.40
N ALA A 150 -17.89 -13.99 -8.90
CA ALA A 150 -16.56 -13.93 -9.50
C ALA A 150 -15.82 -15.28 -9.45
N ARG A 151 -15.95 -16.01 -8.33
CA ARG A 151 -15.31 -17.32 -8.20
C ARG A 151 -15.93 -18.37 -9.13
N ARG A 152 -17.25 -18.36 -9.29
CA ARG A 152 -17.96 -19.24 -10.23
C ARG A 152 -17.55 -18.95 -11.67
N MET A 153 -17.43 -17.68 -12.04
CA MET A 153 -16.89 -17.26 -13.33
C MET A 153 -15.47 -17.79 -13.57
N LEU A 154 -14.57 -17.69 -12.59
CA LEU A 154 -13.18 -18.17 -12.75
C LEU A 154 -13.11 -19.68 -12.99
N VAL A 155 -13.93 -20.45 -12.28
CA VAL A 155 -14.07 -21.90 -12.51
C VAL A 155 -14.55 -22.18 -13.93
N TRP A 156 -15.52 -21.41 -14.43
CA TRP A 156 -16.03 -21.55 -15.80
C TRP A 156 -14.98 -21.21 -16.85
N LEU A 157 -14.17 -20.17 -16.60
CA LEU A 157 -13.06 -19.74 -17.45
C LEU A 157 -11.82 -20.63 -17.34
N LYS A 158 -11.83 -21.67 -16.49
CA LYS A 158 -10.67 -22.55 -16.18
C LYS A 158 -9.42 -21.77 -15.73
N VAL A 159 -9.61 -20.57 -15.17
CA VAL A 159 -8.54 -19.75 -14.59
C VAL A 159 -8.44 -20.07 -13.10
N SER A 160 -7.23 -20.11 -12.56
CA SER A 160 -7.07 -20.38 -11.12
C SER A 160 -7.71 -19.27 -10.29
N GLY A 161 -8.71 -19.62 -9.48
CA GLY A 161 -9.36 -18.72 -8.54
C GLY A 161 -8.56 -18.50 -7.25
N ALA A 162 -7.23 -18.50 -7.36
CA ALA A 162 -6.32 -18.43 -6.21
C ALA A 162 -6.48 -17.10 -5.46
N ALA A 163 -6.28 -17.14 -4.15
CA ALA A 163 -6.35 -15.95 -3.32
C ALA A 163 -5.23 -14.97 -3.68
N ASN A 164 -5.60 -13.75 -4.08
CA ASN A 164 -4.66 -12.66 -4.30
C ASN A 164 -4.29 -11.95 -2.98
N ASN A 165 -3.18 -11.21 -2.99
CA ASN A 165 -2.70 -10.51 -1.80
C ASN A 165 -3.69 -9.44 -1.31
N PHE A 166 -4.44 -8.81 -2.22
CA PHE A 166 -5.48 -7.83 -1.87
C PHE A 166 -6.54 -8.43 -0.95
N GLY A 167 -7.05 -9.63 -1.29
CA GLY A 167 -8.06 -10.31 -0.47
C GLY A 167 -7.57 -10.65 0.93
N LYS A 168 -6.30 -11.07 1.07
CA LYS A 168 -5.68 -11.38 2.36
C LYS A 168 -5.49 -10.12 3.22
N ILE A 169 -4.93 -9.05 2.64
CA ILE A 169 -4.70 -7.78 3.35
C ILE A 169 -6.04 -7.20 3.84
N LYS A 170 -7.04 -7.21 2.96
CA LYS A 170 -8.41 -6.78 3.25
C LYS A 170 -9.03 -7.54 4.43
N ALA A 171 -8.93 -8.87 4.45
CA ALA A 171 -9.44 -9.68 5.57
C ALA A 171 -8.80 -9.29 6.92
N ILE A 172 -7.47 -9.11 6.94
CA ILE A 172 -6.74 -8.64 8.13
C ILE A 172 -7.26 -7.27 8.60
N ILE A 173 -7.48 -6.33 7.67
CA ILE A 173 -8.00 -5.00 8.00
C ILE A 173 -9.45 -5.09 8.51
N CYS A 174 -10.30 -5.95 7.94
CA CYS A 174 -11.66 -6.17 8.44
C CYS A 174 -11.66 -6.73 9.87
N PHE A 175 -10.80 -7.70 10.19
CA PHE A 175 -10.64 -8.20 11.56
C PHE A 175 -10.16 -7.10 12.52
N ALA A 176 -9.16 -6.31 12.09
CA ALA A 176 -8.69 -5.17 12.88
C ALA A 176 -9.78 -4.11 13.07
N LEU A 177 -10.64 -3.89 12.07
CA LEU A 177 -11.76 -2.96 12.16
C LEU A 177 -12.81 -3.39 13.19
N VAL A 178 -13.10 -4.70 13.32
CA VAL A 178 -13.98 -5.21 14.40
C VAL A 178 -13.43 -4.85 15.77
N ILE A 179 -12.13 -5.09 16.00
CA ILE A 179 -11.46 -4.76 17.27
C ILE A 179 -11.43 -3.24 17.49
N LEU A 180 -11.17 -2.47 16.44
CA LEU A 180 -11.15 -1.00 16.48
C LEU A 180 -12.53 -0.43 16.84
N CYS A 181 -13.61 -0.98 16.29
CA CYS A 181 -14.97 -0.56 16.61
C CYS A 181 -15.30 -0.84 18.08
N ALA A 182 -14.93 -2.01 18.60
CA ALA A 182 -15.08 -2.32 20.02
C ALA A 182 -14.26 -1.39 20.93
N LEU A 183 -13.06 -1.00 20.49
CA LEU A 183 -12.21 -0.06 21.21
C LEU A 183 -12.80 1.35 21.24
N MET A 184 -13.36 1.82 20.12
CA MET A 184 -13.98 3.13 20.01
C MET A 184 -15.30 3.20 20.78
N ASP A 185 -16.07 2.11 20.81
CA ASP A 185 -17.25 2.00 21.67
C ASP A 185 -16.90 2.14 23.16
N ALA A 186 -15.72 1.66 23.56
CA ALA A 186 -15.22 1.79 24.92
C ALA A 186 -14.63 3.17 25.27
N ASN A 187 -14.27 4.00 24.28
CA ASN A 187 -13.50 5.22 24.47
C ASN A 187 -14.08 6.39 23.64
N PRO A 188 -15.03 7.17 24.19
CA PRO A 188 -15.72 8.24 23.46
C PRO A 188 -14.81 9.41 23.03
N GLY A 189 -13.62 9.55 23.64
CA GLY A 189 -12.64 10.58 23.26
C GLY A 189 -11.81 10.24 22.01
N MET A 190 -11.94 9.04 21.46
CA MET A 190 -11.22 8.65 20.24
C MET A 190 -11.89 9.21 18.99
N LEU A 191 -11.08 9.75 18.06
CA LEU A 191 -11.57 10.21 16.77
C LEU A 191 -12.14 9.02 15.98
N ASN A 192 -13.39 9.13 15.51
CA ASN A 192 -14.02 8.09 14.72
C ASN A 192 -13.36 7.99 13.34
N ILE A 193 -12.48 7.01 13.20
CA ILE A 193 -11.82 6.63 11.94
C ILE A 193 -12.44 5.37 11.31
N GLY A 194 -13.52 4.84 11.89
CA GLY A 194 -14.14 3.57 11.48
C GLY A 194 -14.57 3.57 10.02
N ASP A 195 -15.29 4.61 9.59
CA ASP A 195 -15.72 4.76 8.19
C ASP A 195 -14.54 4.93 7.21
N GLY A 196 -13.45 5.58 7.64
CA GLY A 196 -12.24 5.73 6.84
C GLY A 196 -11.56 4.39 6.59
N VAL A 197 -11.45 3.55 7.62
CA VAL A 197 -10.93 2.18 7.50
C VAL A 197 -11.88 1.31 6.68
N LEU A 198 -13.20 1.48 6.83
CA LEU A 198 -14.21 0.76 6.05
C LEU A 198 -14.12 1.08 4.55
N TRP A 199 -13.89 2.35 4.18
CA TRP A 199 -13.61 2.72 2.79
C TRP A 199 -12.38 2.01 2.23
N ALA A 200 -11.31 1.87 3.02
CA ALA A 200 -10.13 1.11 2.63
C ALA A 200 -10.45 -0.39 2.40
N CYS A 201 -11.28 -0.99 3.26
CA CYS A 201 -11.78 -2.37 3.08
C CYS A 201 -12.60 -2.52 1.79
N ILE A 202 -13.49 -1.57 1.49
CA ILE A 202 -14.30 -1.58 0.26
C ILE A 202 -13.40 -1.51 -0.97
N LEU A 203 -12.44 -0.57 -0.97
CA LEU A 203 -11.50 -0.40 -2.08
C LEU A 203 -10.68 -1.67 -2.31
N LEU A 204 -10.14 -2.26 -1.25
CA LEU A 204 -9.37 -3.51 -1.35
C LEU A 204 -10.24 -4.71 -1.74
N SER A 205 -11.53 -4.73 -1.36
CA SER A 205 -12.49 -5.75 -1.78
C SER A 205 -12.76 -5.67 -3.29
N ALA A 206 -13.01 -4.46 -3.78
CA ALA A 206 -13.22 -4.20 -5.20
C ALA A 206 -11.95 -4.53 -6.01
N ALA A 207 -10.78 -4.08 -5.55
CA ALA A 207 -9.50 -4.43 -6.16
C ALA A 207 -9.29 -5.95 -6.16
N SER A 208 -9.52 -6.65 -5.03
CA SER A 208 -9.40 -8.11 -4.99
C SER A 208 -10.31 -8.80 -6.01
N MET A 209 -11.53 -8.30 -6.21
CA MET A 209 -12.47 -8.84 -7.19
C MET A 209 -11.97 -8.63 -8.63
N ILE A 210 -11.55 -7.41 -8.99
CA ILE A 210 -11.06 -7.07 -10.33
C ILE A 210 -9.77 -7.85 -10.64
N PHE A 211 -8.80 -7.79 -9.74
CA PHE A 211 -7.47 -8.38 -9.92
C PHE A 211 -7.47 -9.91 -9.89
N LYS A 212 -8.58 -10.59 -9.57
CA LYS A 212 -8.73 -12.04 -9.80
C LYS A 212 -8.79 -12.40 -11.27
N PHE A 213 -9.27 -11.50 -12.13
CA PHE A 213 -9.38 -11.71 -13.57
C PHE A 213 -8.15 -11.20 -14.34
N VAL A 214 -7.26 -10.50 -13.65
CA VAL A 214 -6.06 -9.89 -14.24
C VAL A 214 -4.85 -10.79 -13.97
N PRO A 215 -4.16 -11.27 -15.02
CA PRO A 215 -2.90 -11.99 -14.86
C PRO A 215 -1.86 -11.15 -14.10
N ASN A 216 -1.15 -11.76 -13.14
CA ASN A 216 -0.16 -11.07 -12.30
C ASN A 216 0.93 -10.34 -13.11
N ARG A 217 1.27 -10.83 -14.31
CA ARG A 217 2.26 -10.21 -15.22
C ARG A 217 1.84 -8.82 -15.73
N LEU A 218 0.54 -8.48 -15.68
CA LEU A 218 0.01 -7.18 -16.11
C LEU A 218 0.03 -6.13 -14.99
N TYR A 219 0.41 -6.50 -13.76
CA TYR A 219 0.35 -5.58 -12.63
C TYR A 219 1.29 -4.38 -12.81
N ALA A 220 2.46 -4.60 -13.41
CA ALA A 220 3.39 -3.53 -13.76
C ALA A 220 2.74 -2.58 -14.78
N ASP A 221 2.26 -3.12 -15.91
CA ASP A 221 1.63 -2.33 -16.98
C ASP A 221 0.44 -1.49 -16.48
N ILE A 222 -0.39 -2.03 -15.58
CA ILE A 222 -1.50 -1.28 -14.98
C ILE A 222 -0.99 -0.11 -14.13
N LEU A 223 0.09 -0.31 -13.36
CA LEU A 223 0.69 0.75 -12.55
C LEU A 223 1.32 1.84 -13.44
N SER A 224 2.01 1.49 -14.52
CA SER A 224 2.53 2.47 -15.49
C SER A 224 1.38 3.24 -16.17
N MET A 225 0.25 2.58 -16.48
CA MET A 225 -0.95 3.26 -16.98
C MET A 225 -1.55 4.23 -15.97
N LEU A 226 -1.58 3.86 -14.68
CA LEU A 226 -2.02 4.77 -13.63
C LEU A 226 -1.07 5.98 -13.47
N ASN A 227 0.25 5.78 -13.61
CA ASN A 227 1.22 6.87 -13.66
C ASN A 227 0.93 7.80 -14.85
N PHE A 228 0.73 7.26 -16.04
CA PHE A 228 0.36 8.06 -17.22
C PHE A 228 -0.92 8.89 -16.99
N MET A 229 -1.97 8.28 -16.43
CA MET A 229 -3.22 8.96 -16.11
C MET A 229 -3.01 10.07 -15.07
N CYS A 230 -2.11 9.88 -14.10
CA CYS A 230 -1.68 10.94 -13.18
C CYS A 230 -1.03 12.10 -13.94
N GLY A 231 -0.12 11.83 -14.89
CA GLY A 231 0.52 12.83 -15.72
C GLY A 231 -0.50 13.68 -16.52
N VAL A 232 -1.44 13.02 -17.20
CA VAL A 232 -2.51 13.70 -17.96
C VAL A 232 -3.42 14.52 -17.04
N THR A 233 -3.81 13.96 -15.89
CA THR A 233 -4.64 14.66 -14.90
C THR A 233 -3.92 15.89 -14.35
N SER A 234 -2.60 15.80 -14.13
CA SER A 234 -1.78 16.93 -13.69
C SER A 234 -1.77 18.07 -14.71
N LEU A 235 -1.67 17.75 -16.01
CA LEU A 235 -1.77 18.76 -17.08
C LEU A 235 -3.12 19.50 -17.03
N ILE A 236 -4.22 18.76 -16.89
CA ILE A 236 -5.58 19.33 -16.78
C ILE A 236 -5.72 20.22 -15.54
N LEU A 237 -5.25 19.74 -14.38
CA LEU A 237 -5.30 20.50 -13.13
C LEU A 237 -4.45 21.78 -13.20
N THR A 238 -3.29 21.71 -13.86
CA THR A 238 -2.39 22.84 -14.10
C THR A 238 -3.04 23.89 -14.99
N TYR A 239 -3.76 23.46 -16.04
CA TYR A 239 -4.55 24.34 -16.90
C TYR A 239 -5.62 25.11 -16.12
N HIS A 240 -6.30 24.44 -15.18
CA HIS A 240 -7.27 25.06 -14.27
C HIS A 240 -6.64 25.79 -13.07
N HIS A 241 -5.32 26.01 -13.07
CA HIS A 241 -4.57 26.69 -12.01
C HIS A 241 -4.61 26.00 -10.62
N PHE A 242 -5.02 24.72 -10.54
CA PHE A 242 -4.98 23.92 -9.33
C PHE A 242 -3.59 23.30 -9.10
N TYR A 243 -2.57 24.14 -8.98
CA TYR A 243 -1.16 23.72 -8.98
C TYR A 243 -0.80 22.74 -7.86
N ALA A 244 -1.25 22.97 -6.63
CA ALA A 244 -0.96 22.07 -5.51
C ALA A 244 -1.54 20.67 -5.74
N TRP A 245 -2.78 20.58 -6.24
CA TRP A 245 -3.42 19.31 -6.58
C TRP A 245 -2.75 18.61 -7.76
N ALA A 246 -2.35 19.37 -8.78
CA ALA A 246 -1.59 18.85 -9.92
C ALA A 246 -0.30 18.17 -9.46
N ILE A 247 0.39 18.75 -8.47
CA ILE A 247 1.61 18.18 -7.88
C ILE A 247 1.31 16.95 -7.02
N CYS A 248 0.24 16.97 -6.21
CA CYS A 248 -0.18 15.79 -5.45
C CYS A 248 -0.42 14.58 -6.37
N VAL A 249 -1.05 14.80 -7.54
CA VAL A 249 -1.31 13.73 -8.51
C VAL A 249 -0.01 13.21 -9.14
N ILE A 250 0.98 14.08 -9.41
CA ILE A 250 2.31 13.62 -9.86
C ILE A 250 3.04 12.81 -8.79
N ILE A 251 2.99 13.22 -7.52
CA ILE A 251 3.57 12.44 -6.41
C ILE A 251 2.91 11.06 -6.31
N MET A 252 1.59 10.97 -6.56
CA MET A 252 0.92 9.68 -6.67
C MET A 252 1.41 8.87 -7.89
N GLY A 253 1.65 9.51 -9.04
CA GLY A 253 2.27 8.89 -10.21
C GLY A 253 3.66 8.30 -9.92
N GLN A 254 4.50 9.03 -9.17
CA GLN A 254 5.81 8.56 -8.70
C GLN A 254 5.71 7.33 -7.80
N LEU A 255 4.65 7.25 -6.99
CA LEU A 255 4.41 6.08 -6.17
C LEU A 255 4.07 4.86 -7.04
N PHE A 256 3.31 5.05 -8.11
CA PHE A 256 2.99 3.98 -9.06
C PHE A 256 4.23 3.50 -9.84
N ASP A 257 5.05 4.42 -10.37
CA ASP A 257 6.36 4.13 -10.99
C ASP A 257 7.28 3.33 -10.03
N LEU A 258 7.42 3.77 -8.78
CA LEU A 258 8.21 3.03 -7.79
C LEU A 258 7.72 1.58 -7.58
N PHE A 259 6.41 1.35 -7.71
CA PHE A 259 5.81 0.02 -7.52
C PHE A 259 5.79 -0.83 -8.78
N ASP A 260 5.72 -0.25 -9.99
CA ASP A 260 5.61 -1.02 -11.23
C ASP A 260 6.87 -1.85 -11.49
N GLY A 261 8.06 -1.30 -11.26
CA GLY A 261 9.33 -1.99 -11.42
C GLY A 261 9.49 -3.11 -10.39
N ARG A 262 8.96 -2.92 -9.18
CA ARG A 262 8.92 -3.97 -8.16
C ARG A 262 7.94 -5.09 -8.53
N MET A 263 6.79 -4.73 -9.11
CA MET A 263 5.81 -5.72 -9.58
C MET A 263 6.35 -6.51 -10.78
N ALA A 264 7.03 -5.85 -11.73
CA ALA A 264 7.68 -6.51 -12.86
C ALA A 264 8.74 -7.52 -12.41
N LEU A 265 9.55 -7.18 -11.40
CA LEU A 265 10.53 -8.11 -10.82
C LEU A 265 9.89 -9.29 -10.11
N LYS A 266 8.76 -9.07 -9.42
CA LYS A 266 8.10 -10.09 -8.59
C LYS A 266 7.20 -11.04 -9.38
N HIS A 267 6.46 -10.50 -10.34
CA HIS A 267 5.39 -11.19 -11.06
C HIS A 267 5.70 -11.40 -12.56
N GLY A 268 6.88 -10.95 -13.01
CA GLY A 268 7.19 -10.82 -14.43
C GLY A 268 6.57 -9.56 -15.02
N GLY A 269 7.02 -9.18 -16.21
CA GLY A 269 6.46 -8.07 -16.99
C GLY A 269 6.07 -8.52 -18.40
N THR A 270 5.38 -7.66 -19.13
CA THR A 270 5.10 -7.90 -20.55
C THR A 270 6.23 -7.37 -21.44
N LYS A 271 6.19 -7.73 -22.73
CA LYS A 271 7.14 -7.20 -23.73
C LYS A 271 7.03 -5.68 -23.88
N TYR A 272 5.84 -5.12 -23.68
CA TYR A 272 5.54 -3.70 -23.87
C TYR A 272 5.66 -2.88 -22.58
N GLY A 273 5.62 -3.53 -21.41
CA GLY A 273 5.70 -2.88 -20.10
C GLY A 273 6.79 -1.80 -20.00
N PRO A 274 8.05 -2.08 -20.37
CA PRO A 274 9.11 -1.06 -20.32
C PRO A 274 8.83 0.18 -21.19
N TRP A 275 8.18 0.01 -22.35
CA TRP A 275 7.83 1.14 -23.22
C TRP A 275 6.68 1.97 -22.63
N LEU A 276 5.71 1.29 -22.00
CA LEU A 276 4.60 1.96 -21.32
C LEU A 276 5.08 2.76 -20.12
N ASP A 277 6.03 2.20 -19.36
CA ASP A 277 6.73 2.86 -18.26
C ASP A 277 7.46 4.13 -18.73
N ASP A 278 8.31 4.02 -19.75
CA ASP A 278 9.04 5.17 -20.31
C ASP A 278 8.09 6.29 -20.83
N ILE A 279 6.96 5.93 -21.45
CA ILE A 279 5.93 6.89 -21.90
C ILE A 279 5.27 7.56 -20.70
N ALA A 280 4.88 6.79 -19.68
CA ALA A 280 4.25 7.31 -18.48
C ALA A 280 5.19 8.28 -17.75
N ASP A 281 6.45 7.91 -17.59
CA ASP A 281 7.50 8.73 -17.00
C ASP A 281 7.74 10.03 -17.77
N PHE A 282 7.73 9.96 -19.10
CA PHE A 282 7.90 11.16 -19.90
C PHE A 282 6.73 12.14 -19.73
N VAL A 283 5.49 11.65 -19.65
CA VAL A 283 4.32 12.52 -19.43
C VAL A 283 4.30 13.08 -18.01
N SER A 284 4.50 12.24 -17.00
CA SER A 284 4.43 12.62 -15.59
C SER A 284 5.61 13.47 -15.12
N PHE A 285 6.82 13.18 -15.58
CA PHE A 285 8.05 13.82 -15.09
C PHE A 285 8.70 14.74 -16.11
N GLY A 286 8.31 14.67 -17.39
CA GLY A 286 8.76 15.60 -18.43
C GLY A 286 7.71 16.66 -18.74
N LEU A 287 6.58 16.24 -19.32
CA LEU A 287 5.56 17.17 -19.84
C LEU A 287 4.82 17.93 -18.74
N ALA A 288 4.36 17.25 -17.69
CA ALA A 288 3.59 17.91 -16.63
C ALA A 288 4.39 19.00 -15.89
N PRO A 289 5.66 18.78 -15.46
CA PRO A 289 6.47 19.83 -14.87
C PRO A 289 6.83 20.95 -15.85
N ALA A 290 7.09 20.63 -17.12
CA ALA A 290 7.34 21.65 -18.14
C ALA A 290 6.14 22.56 -18.35
N TYR A 291 4.93 21.99 -18.37
CA TYR A 291 3.70 22.77 -18.47
C TYR A 291 3.47 23.65 -17.24
N MET A 292 3.81 23.15 -16.05
CA MET A 292 3.83 23.96 -14.81
C MET A 292 4.75 25.17 -14.95
N VAL A 293 5.94 24.98 -15.55
CA VAL A 293 6.87 26.08 -15.84
C VAL A 293 6.25 27.07 -16.81
N ILE A 294 5.60 26.62 -17.90
CA ILE A 294 4.91 27.51 -18.85
C ILE A 294 3.88 28.40 -18.14
N MET A 295 3.09 27.83 -17.24
CA MET A 295 2.03 28.56 -16.54
C MET A 295 2.55 29.53 -15.45
N ARG A 296 3.74 29.28 -14.88
CA ARG A 296 4.27 30.01 -13.71
C ARG A 296 5.57 30.79 -13.98
N GLY A 297 6.26 30.51 -15.07
CA GLY A 297 7.64 30.92 -15.34
C GLY A 297 7.80 32.26 -16.05
N GLY A 298 6.70 32.98 -16.33
CA GLY A 298 6.73 34.29 -16.96
C GLY A 298 7.33 34.26 -18.38
N THR A 299 8.07 35.31 -18.74
CA THR A 299 8.53 35.56 -20.12
C THR A 299 9.42 34.46 -20.71
N PHE A 300 10.32 33.89 -19.91
CA PHE A 300 11.28 32.87 -20.39
C PHE A 300 10.79 31.43 -20.22
N ALA A 301 9.56 31.24 -19.73
CA ALA A 301 9.04 29.94 -19.36
C ALA A 301 9.10 28.92 -20.50
N LEU A 302 8.70 29.33 -21.72
CA LEU A 302 8.65 28.44 -22.88
C LEU A 302 10.04 27.87 -23.22
N PHE A 303 11.08 28.72 -23.20
CA PHE A 303 12.44 28.32 -23.50
C PHE A 303 12.96 27.26 -22.52
N PHE A 304 12.82 27.52 -21.21
CA PHE A 304 13.26 26.57 -20.19
C PHE A 304 12.40 25.30 -20.13
N ALA A 305 11.09 25.40 -20.40
CA ALA A 305 10.21 24.25 -20.49
C ALA A 305 10.60 23.32 -21.65
N VAL A 306 10.88 23.86 -22.85
CA VAL A 306 11.32 23.05 -24.00
C VAL A 306 12.65 22.35 -23.71
N ILE A 307 13.62 23.07 -23.14
CA ILE A 307 14.91 22.48 -22.73
C ILE A 307 14.70 21.36 -21.72
N TYR A 308 13.82 21.56 -20.74
CA TYR A 308 13.50 20.56 -19.73
C TYR A 308 12.92 19.29 -20.35
N VAL A 309 11.92 19.42 -21.24
CA VAL A 309 11.31 18.28 -21.93
C VAL A 309 12.33 17.49 -22.73
N VAL A 310 13.17 18.18 -23.52
CA VAL A 310 14.23 17.55 -24.31
C VAL A 310 15.25 16.85 -23.41
N GLY A 311 15.62 17.48 -22.28
CA GLY A 311 16.54 16.89 -21.31
C GLY A 311 16.00 15.62 -20.64
N VAL A 312 14.71 15.61 -20.27
CA VAL A 312 14.06 14.41 -19.72
C VAL A 312 13.98 13.30 -20.77
N ALA A 313 13.56 13.62 -22.00
CA ALA A 313 13.52 12.64 -23.10
C ALA A 313 14.90 12.02 -23.37
N PHE A 314 15.94 12.86 -23.49
CA PHE A 314 17.31 12.41 -23.69
C PHE A 314 17.76 11.48 -22.55
N ARG A 315 17.48 11.86 -21.31
CA ARG A 315 17.85 11.07 -20.15
C ARG A 315 17.14 9.71 -20.12
N LEU A 316 15.87 9.62 -20.50
CA LEU A 316 15.12 8.35 -20.53
C LEU A 316 15.73 7.42 -21.59
N VAL A 317 15.94 7.95 -22.81
CA VAL A 317 16.58 7.20 -23.90
C VAL A 317 17.98 6.73 -23.52
N ARG A 318 18.80 7.61 -22.93
CA ARG A 318 20.14 7.28 -22.44
C ARG A 318 20.10 6.17 -21.38
N PHE A 319 19.14 6.20 -20.46
CA PHE A 319 19.03 5.19 -19.41
C PHE A 319 18.73 3.81 -20.01
N VAL A 320 17.77 3.73 -20.94
CA VAL A 320 17.38 2.46 -21.60
C VAL A 320 18.51 1.90 -22.47
N THR A 321 19.17 2.76 -23.25
CA THR A 321 20.18 2.35 -24.24
C THR A 321 21.55 2.05 -23.64
N LYS A 322 21.94 2.80 -22.60
CA LYS A 322 23.29 2.74 -22.05
C LYS A 322 23.28 2.30 -20.59
N ASP A 323 22.66 3.06 -19.69
CA ASP A 323 22.89 2.88 -18.26
C ASP A 323 22.27 1.58 -17.68
N LYS A 324 21.21 1.03 -18.29
CA LYS A 324 20.57 -0.22 -17.85
C LYS A 324 21.41 -1.48 -18.09
N GLY A 325 22.27 -1.47 -19.12
CA GLY A 325 23.12 -2.60 -19.52
C GLY A 325 24.57 -2.52 -19.05
N ARG A 326 24.92 -1.50 -18.26
CA ARG A 326 26.29 -1.25 -17.82
C ARG A 326 26.71 -2.18 -16.69
N THR A 327 27.85 -2.84 -16.87
CA THR A 327 28.50 -3.68 -15.86
C THR A 327 29.64 -2.96 -15.12
N ASP A 328 29.98 -1.73 -15.52
CA ASP A 328 31.04 -0.92 -14.91
C ASP A 328 30.64 -0.22 -13.61
N LEU A 329 29.37 -0.31 -13.21
CA LEU A 329 28.84 0.34 -12.01
C LEU A 329 28.29 -0.70 -11.01
N PRO A 330 28.45 -0.48 -9.70
CA PRO A 330 27.81 -1.32 -8.68
C PRO A 330 26.29 -1.35 -8.86
N ALA A 331 25.69 -2.50 -8.55
CA ALA A 331 24.26 -2.71 -8.71
C ALA A 331 23.44 -1.62 -7.98
N GLY A 332 22.64 -0.87 -8.74
CA GLY A 332 21.78 0.18 -8.20
C GLY A 332 22.39 1.58 -8.16
N ILE A 333 23.57 1.80 -8.76
CA ILE A 333 24.14 3.12 -9.02
C ILE A 333 23.96 3.46 -10.50
N PHE A 334 23.49 4.67 -10.79
CA PHE A 334 23.32 5.17 -12.17
C PHE A 334 23.84 6.60 -12.31
N ASN A 335 24.02 7.04 -13.56
CA ASN A 335 24.45 8.39 -13.89
C ASN A 335 23.26 9.32 -14.10
N GLY A 336 23.40 10.56 -13.66
CA GLY A 336 22.37 11.58 -13.75
C GLY A 336 21.35 11.46 -12.61
N PHE A 337 20.77 12.59 -12.22
CA PHE A 337 19.74 12.64 -11.20
C PHE A 337 18.42 12.05 -11.70
N PRO A 338 17.61 11.27 -10.93
CA PRO A 338 16.39 10.62 -11.44
C PRO A 338 15.24 11.55 -11.82
N SER A 339 14.46 11.21 -12.86
CA SER A 339 13.42 12.07 -13.46
C SER A 339 12.31 12.36 -12.45
N PRO A 340 11.84 11.37 -11.67
CA PRO A 340 10.93 11.66 -10.57
C PRO A 340 11.47 12.76 -9.63
N ALA A 341 12.72 12.64 -9.19
CA ALA A 341 13.29 13.61 -8.26
C ALA A 341 13.56 14.97 -8.93
N GLY A 342 13.97 14.98 -10.20
CA GLY A 342 14.16 16.19 -11.00
C GLY A 342 12.84 16.95 -11.21
N ALA A 343 11.74 16.24 -11.44
CA ALA A 343 10.39 16.81 -11.49
C ALA A 343 10.01 17.48 -10.16
N LEU A 344 10.34 16.87 -9.02
CA LEU A 344 10.05 17.46 -7.71
C LEU A 344 10.81 18.77 -7.43
N ILE A 345 12.01 18.97 -8.00
CA ILE A 345 12.70 20.27 -7.96
C ILE A 345 11.81 21.33 -8.62
N VAL A 346 11.41 21.08 -9.87
CA VAL A 346 10.61 22.02 -10.67
C VAL A 346 9.26 22.30 -10.01
N LEU A 347 8.55 21.24 -9.63
CA LEU A 347 7.23 21.33 -9.03
C LEU A 347 7.28 22.00 -7.65
N GLY A 348 8.22 21.63 -6.79
CA GLY A 348 8.42 22.26 -5.48
C GLY A 348 8.75 23.75 -5.59
N THR A 349 9.67 24.12 -6.49
CA THR A 349 10.02 25.52 -6.74
C THR A 349 8.84 26.32 -7.29
N SER A 350 7.97 25.70 -8.11
CA SER A 350 6.82 26.41 -8.71
C SER A 350 5.81 26.95 -7.68
N LEU A 351 5.74 26.31 -6.50
CA LEU A 351 4.87 26.70 -5.38
C LEU A 351 5.50 27.74 -4.45
N VAL A 352 6.83 27.81 -4.40
CA VAL A 352 7.56 28.61 -3.41
C VAL A 352 8.13 29.89 -4.01
N SER A 353 8.59 29.83 -5.25
CA SER A 353 9.44 30.86 -5.83
C SER A 353 8.78 31.61 -6.98
N GLY A 354 9.32 32.80 -7.28
CA GLY A 354 8.91 33.59 -8.44
C GLY A 354 9.41 33.02 -9.78
N PRO A 355 8.96 33.60 -10.91
CA PRO A 355 9.22 33.10 -12.27
C PRO A 355 10.69 32.87 -12.61
N ILE A 356 11.58 33.80 -12.21
CA ILE A 356 13.01 33.76 -12.51
C ILE A 356 13.68 32.56 -11.82
N LEU A 357 13.41 32.38 -10.52
CA LEU A 357 13.95 31.27 -9.74
C LEU A 357 13.40 29.93 -10.24
N LEU A 358 12.13 29.86 -10.65
CA LEU A 358 11.56 28.66 -11.26
C LEU A 358 12.32 28.25 -12.53
N CYS A 359 12.58 29.19 -13.43
CA CYS A 359 13.38 28.94 -14.64
C CYS A 359 14.80 28.47 -14.30
N PHE A 360 15.45 29.14 -13.34
CA PHE A 360 16.78 28.78 -12.88
C PHE A 360 16.84 27.34 -12.33
N PHE A 361 15.95 26.97 -11.39
CA PHE A 361 15.92 25.62 -10.83
C PHE A 361 15.48 24.56 -11.84
N THR A 362 14.70 24.93 -12.86
CA THR A 362 14.38 24.06 -14.00
C THR A 362 15.63 23.74 -14.83
N ALA A 363 16.46 24.74 -15.10
CA ALA A 363 17.75 24.54 -15.76
C ALA A 363 18.68 23.66 -14.92
N VAL A 364 18.80 23.94 -13.61
CA VAL A 364 19.59 23.12 -12.68
C VAL A 364 19.12 21.66 -12.68
N SER A 365 17.82 21.43 -12.58
CA SER A 365 17.23 20.08 -12.64
C SER A 365 17.59 19.37 -13.94
N THR A 366 17.46 20.06 -15.08
CA THR A 366 17.81 19.51 -16.40
C THR A 366 19.29 19.10 -16.48
N VAL A 367 20.19 19.99 -16.06
CA VAL A 367 21.63 19.74 -16.06
C VAL A 367 21.96 18.55 -15.15
N LEU A 368 21.38 18.48 -13.96
CA LEU A 368 21.58 17.35 -13.04
C LEU A 368 21.14 16.02 -13.65
N MET A 369 20.00 15.98 -14.34
CA MET A 369 19.48 14.77 -14.99
C MET A 369 20.35 14.29 -16.16
N VAL A 370 20.89 15.22 -16.97
CA VAL A 370 21.71 14.89 -18.15
C VAL A 370 23.18 14.62 -17.79
N SER A 371 23.63 15.09 -16.62
CA SER A 371 25.02 14.96 -16.15
C SER A 371 25.49 13.51 -15.97
N ASN A 372 26.81 13.33 -15.83
CA ASN A 372 27.44 12.06 -15.47
C ASN A 372 27.64 11.89 -13.95
N ILE A 373 26.93 12.67 -13.13
CA ILE A 373 27.04 12.57 -11.67
C ILE A 373 26.35 11.28 -11.22
N ARG A 374 27.02 10.49 -10.37
CA ARG A 374 26.51 9.20 -9.90
C ARG A 374 25.54 9.38 -8.72
N PHE A 375 24.40 8.70 -8.79
CA PHE A 375 23.40 8.65 -7.71
C PHE A 375 23.00 7.22 -7.40
N ALA A 376 22.76 6.96 -6.11
CA ALA A 376 22.20 5.69 -5.66
C ALA A 376 20.68 5.65 -5.85
N HIS A 377 20.18 4.50 -6.31
CA HIS A 377 18.76 4.26 -6.49
C HIS A 377 18.03 4.21 -5.14
N LEU A 378 17.02 5.08 -4.99
CA LEU A 378 16.22 5.20 -3.77
C LEU A 378 15.62 3.86 -3.33
N GLY A 379 14.85 3.21 -4.22
CA GLY A 379 14.18 1.93 -3.95
C GLY A 379 15.08 0.71 -3.72
N ARG A 380 16.22 0.60 -4.42
CA ARG A 380 17.04 -0.64 -4.43
C ARG A 380 18.19 -0.61 -3.45
N VAL A 381 18.74 0.57 -3.17
CA VAL A 381 19.91 0.76 -2.30
C VAL A 381 19.48 1.41 -0.98
N ILE A 382 19.04 2.66 -1.04
CA ILE A 382 18.80 3.49 0.15
C ILE A 382 17.71 2.87 1.03
N LEU A 383 16.56 2.53 0.46
CA LEU A 383 15.42 1.99 1.20
C LEU A 383 15.69 0.62 1.84
N LYS A 384 16.63 -0.18 1.31
CA LYS A 384 16.98 -1.48 1.89
C LYS A 384 17.90 -1.37 3.11
N GLN A 385 18.64 -0.26 3.21
CA GLN A 385 19.59 -0.02 4.30
C GLN A 385 18.95 0.65 5.50
N ILE A 386 17.77 1.25 5.33
CA ILE A 386 17.03 1.86 6.43
C ILE A 386 16.38 0.76 7.28
N PRO A 387 16.63 0.72 8.60
CA PRO A 387 15.95 -0.20 9.51
C PRO A 387 14.43 -0.05 9.42
N LYS A 388 13.70 -1.17 9.41
CA LYS A 388 12.22 -1.18 9.31
C LYS A 388 11.51 -0.23 10.28
N PRO A 389 11.89 -0.12 11.58
CA PRO A 389 11.24 0.81 12.51
C PRO A 389 11.37 2.28 12.07
N ILE A 390 12.57 2.66 11.60
CA ILE A 390 12.86 4.02 11.12
C ILE A 390 12.09 4.29 9.82
N PHE A 391 12.00 3.30 8.92
CA PHE A 391 11.19 3.44 7.71
C PHE A 391 9.72 3.72 8.01
N PHE A 392 9.12 2.99 8.96
CA PHE A 392 7.73 3.22 9.37
C PHE A 392 7.56 4.59 10.05
N LEU A 393 8.53 5.00 10.87
CA LEU A 393 8.51 6.32 11.51
C LEU A 393 8.58 7.45 10.47
N ILE A 394 9.52 7.39 9.52
CA ILE A 394 9.64 8.37 8.43
C ILE A 394 8.35 8.44 7.61
N SER A 395 7.79 7.28 7.25
CA SER A 395 6.54 7.20 6.48
C SER A 395 5.37 7.83 7.25
N ALA A 396 5.22 7.52 8.54
CA ALA A 396 4.19 8.12 9.39
C ALA A 396 4.35 9.64 9.49
N THR A 397 5.58 10.14 9.69
CA THR A 397 5.86 11.58 9.75
C THR A 397 5.52 12.29 8.43
N ILE A 398 5.85 11.69 7.28
CA ILE A 398 5.51 12.25 5.96
C ILE A 398 3.98 12.32 5.79
N ILE A 399 3.26 11.26 6.17
CA ILE A 399 1.79 11.23 6.08
C ILE A 399 1.16 12.31 6.96
N VAL A 400 1.62 12.44 8.21
CA VAL A 400 1.12 13.47 9.14
C VAL A 400 1.43 14.88 8.62
N ALA A 401 2.65 15.11 8.13
CA ALA A 401 3.04 16.38 7.53
C ALA A 401 2.17 16.72 6.32
N LEU A 402 1.93 15.76 5.43
CA LEU A 402 1.08 15.96 4.25
C LEU A 402 -0.38 16.25 4.66
N ALA A 403 -0.92 15.50 5.62
CA ALA A 403 -2.29 15.72 6.13
C ALA A 403 -2.44 17.11 6.75
N TYR A 404 -1.44 17.56 7.54
CA TYR A 404 -1.43 18.89 8.12
C TYR A 404 -1.35 19.99 7.04
N ILE A 405 -0.50 19.80 6.02
CA ILE A 405 -0.36 20.74 4.91
C ILE A 405 -1.64 20.86 4.10
N LEU A 406 -2.29 19.72 3.78
CA LEU A 406 -3.57 19.71 3.08
C LEU A 406 -4.67 20.39 3.90
N LYS A 407 -4.65 20.26 5.24
CA LYS A 407 -5.58 20.95 6.14
C LYS A 407 -5.34 22.46 6.20
N THR A 408 -4.08 22.89 6.27
CA THR A 408 -3.73 24.32 6.33
C THR A 408 -3.91 25.06 5.00
N LYS A 409 -4.07 24.33 3.89
CA LYS A 409 -4.22 24.86 2.52
C LYS A 409 -3.07 25.80 2.10
N ASN A 410 -1.92 25.72 2.77
CA ASN A 410 -0.77 26.56 2.47
C ASN A 410 0.15 25.87 1.45
N ALA A 411 0.07 26.32 0.20
CA ALA A 411 0.84 25.76 -0.91
C ALA A 411 2.36 25.97 -0.77
N GLN A 412 2.82 27.02 -0.09
CA GLN A 412 4.25 27.28 0.07
C GLN A 412 4.90 26.27 1.01
N ILE A 413 4.25 25.95 2.14
CA ILE A 413 4.72 24.91 3.07
C ILE A 413 4.81 23.57 2.35
N PHE A 414 3.84 23.27 1.48
CA PHE A 414 3.89 22.07 0.65
C PHE A 414 5.11 22.04 -0.26
N GLY A 415 5.40 23.15 -0.96
CA GLY A 415 6.56 23.26 -1.81
C GLY A 415 7.89 23.13 -1.05
N TYR A 416 8.01 23.75 0.14
CA TYR A 416 9.20 23.59 0.99
C TYR A 416 9.40 22.15 1.45
N LEU A 417 8.33 21.44 1.81
CA LEU A 417 8.41 20.01 2.18
C LEU A 417 8.95 19.17 1.01
N ILE A 418 8.44 19.42 -0.20
CA ILE A 418 8.90 18.73 -1.42
C ILE A 418 10.40 19.01 -1.64
N LEU A 419 10.81 20.27 -1.63
CA LEU A 419 12.21 20.65 -1.83
C LEU A 419 13.13 20.06 -0.76
N ALA A 420 12.72 20.07 0.51
CA ALA A 420 13.46 19.44 1.60
C ALA A 420 13.65 17.93 1.37
N SER A 421 12.61 17.23 0.89
CA SER A 421 12.71 15.80 0.56
C SER A 421 13.71 15.53 -0.57
N VAL A 422 13.77 16.42 -1.57
CA VAL A 422 14.71 16.31 -2.69
C VAL A 422 16.14 16.60 -2.24
N VAL A 423 16.36 17.61 -1.39
CA VAL A 423 17.68 17.90 -0.82
C VAL A 423 18.19 16.72 0.00
N PHE A 424 17.33 16.12 0.81
CA PHE A 424 17.67 14.90 1.54
C PHE A 424 18.06 13.76 0.58
N TYR A 425 17.31 13.57 -0.50
CA TYR A 425 17.64 12.55 -1.50
C TYR A 425 18.94 12.84 -2.27
N LEU A 426 19.21 14.10 -2.62
CA LEU A 426 20.49 14.51 -3.24
C LEU A 426 21.67 14.18 -2.34
N ALA A 427 21.58 14.49 -1.05
CA ALA A 427 22.62 14.19 -0.06
C ALA A 427 22.78 12.68 0.14
N ALA A 428 21.70 11.97 0.47
CA ALA A 428 21.72 10.54 0.72
C ALA A 428 22.16 9.75 -0.52
N GLY A 429 21.59 10.05 -1.68
CA GLY A 429 21.89 9.39 -2.95
C GLY A 429 23.37 9.52 -3.35
N ARG A 430 24.00 10.65 -3.05
CA ARG A 430 25.43 10.87 -3.31
C ARG A 430 26.32 10.15 -2.31
N ILE A 431 26.03 10.25 -1.01
CA ILE A 431 26.79 9.57 0.06
C ILE A 431 26.83 8.06 -0.19
N TRP A 432 25.69 7.46 -0.52
CA TRP A 432 25.60 6.03 -0.77
C TRP A 432 26.22 5.61 -2.11
N ALA A 433 26.16 6.46 -3.14
CA ALA A 433 26.88 6.21 -4.39
C ALA A 433 28.40 6.24 -4.22
N GLN A 434 28.91 7.04 -3.28
CA GLN A 434 30.34 7.10 -2.97
C GLN A 434 30.80 5.89 -2.14
N LYS A 435 29.99 5.45 -1.16
CA LYS A 435 30.30 4.23 -0.37
C LYS A 435 30.40 2.97 -1.23
N GLY A 436 29.61 2.86 -2.29
CA GLY A 436 29.70 1.74 -3.24
C GLY A 436 30.98 1.72 -4.11
N ASN A 437 31.79 2.79 -4.10
CA ASN A 437 33.09 2.84 -4.79
C ASN A 437 34.28 2.55 -3.85
N ALA A 438 34.05 2.33 -2.55
CA ALA A 438 35.13 1.93 -1.65
C ALA A 438 35.48 0.45 -1.93
N PRO A 439 36.76 0.10 -2.20
CA PRO A 439 37.15 -1.31 -2.26
C PRO A 439 36.83 -1.98 -0.92
N ASP A 440 36.30 -3.19 -0.94
CA ASP A 440 36.10 -4.02 0.26
C ASP A 440 37.45 -4.20 0.96
N THR A 441 37.74 -3.36 1.95
CA THR A 441 38.90 -3.52 2.85
C THR A 441 38.54 -4.42 4.02
N SER A 442 37.96 -5.58 3.74
CA SER A 442 37.78 -6.66 4.70
C SER A 442 38.34 -7.96 4.08
N GLY A 443 39.67 -8.04 4.10
CA GLY A 443 40.41 -9.30 4.03
C GLY A 443 40.70 -9.81 5.43
#